data_AF-A0A2D6U1C3-F1
#
_entry.id   AF-A0A2D6U1C3-F1
#
_cell.length_a   1.000
_cell.length_b   1.000
_cell.length_c   1.000
_cell.angle_alpha   90.00
_cell.angle_beta   90.00
_cell.angle_gamma   90.00
#
_symmetry.space_group_name_H-M   'P 1'
#
loop_
_entity.id
_entity.type
_entity.pdbx_description
1 polymer ?
#
loop_
_entity_poly.entity_id
_entity_poly.type
_entity_poly.pdbx_seq_one_letter_code
_entity_poly.pdbx_strand_id
1 'polypeptide(L)'
;MDKILNQYSKEEDINLISKKIIESNIIKTTHFHERILIRDIPESLINKTLPKRELIKLIDKRQHKKDIGYDFYYYLSNTKNLKLCFIPSTNKTLLINAILIRRKWQNLIKSIKRRY
;
A
#
# COMPACT_ATOMS: atom_id res chain seq x y z
N MET A 1 6.87 11.31 -12.00
CA MET A 1 5.78 11.46 -11.01
C MET A 1 4.80 10.32 -11.24
N ASP A 2 4.65 9.39 -10.30
CA ASP A 2 3.62 8.34 -10.40
C ASP A 2 2.24 9.00 -10.25
N LYS A 3 1.37 8.81 -11.24
CA LYS A 3 0.04 9.42 -11.27
C LYS A 3 -0.93 8.56 -10.46
N ILE A 4 -1.53 9.14 -9.42
CA ILE A 4 -2.66 8.50 -8.73
C ILE A 4 -3.87 8.54 -9.68
N LEU A 5 -4.43 7.37 -9.95
CA LEU A 5 -5.55 7.18 -10.85
C LEU A 5 -6.86 7.27 -10.06
N ASN A 6 -7.02 6.41 -9.05
CA ASN A 6 -8.22 6.36 -8.20
C ASN A 6 -7.81 6.14 -6.74
N GLN A 7 -8.70 6.54 -5.83
CA GLN A 7 -8.56 6.30 -4.40
C GLN A 7 -9.84 5.64 -3.86
N TYR A 8 -9.67 4.63 -3.00
CA TYR A 8 -10.74 3.84 -2.41
C TYR A 8 -10.67 3.90 -0.89
N SER A 9 -11.75 4.34 -0.26
CA SER A 9 -11.90 4.44 1.19
C SER A 9 -13.14 3.74 1.73
N LYS A 10 -14.04 3.28 0.86
CA LYS A 10 -15.20 2.48 1.25
C LYS A 10 -14.75 1.07 1.59
N GLU A 11 -15.32 0.51 2.66
CA GLU A 11 -14.94 -0.80 3.17
C GLU A 11 -15.19 -1.92 2.14
N GLU A 12 -16.31 -1.87 1.42
CA GLU A 12 -16.65 -2.82 0.34
C GLU A 12 -15.59 -2.85 -0.76
N ASP A 13 -15.18 -1.67 -1.26
CA ASP A 13 -14.15 -1.52 -2.28
C ASP A 13 -12.79 -2.01 -1.78
N ILE A 14 -12.43 -1.66 -0.53
CA ILE A 14 -11.19 -2.09 0.11
C ILE A 14 -11.16 -3.60 0.23
N ASN A 15 -12.26 -4.22 0.68
CA ASN A 15 -12.35 -5.66 0.84
C ASN A 15 -12.21 -6.38 -0.51
N LEU A 16 -12.88 -5.90 -1.55
CA LEU A 16 -12.78 -6.48 -2.89
C LEU A 16 -11.34 -6.42 -3.45
N ILE A 17 -10.70 -5.25 -3.37
CA ILE A 17 -9.35 -5.04 -3.93
C ILE A 17 -8.31 -5.80 -3.09
N SER A 18 -8.38 -5.70 -1.76
CA SER A 18 -7.42 -6.33 -0.87
C SER A 18 -7.52 -7.86 -0.93
N LYS A 19 -8.72 -8.42 -1.11
CA LYS A 19 -8.93 -9.85 -1.34
C LYS A 19 -8.14 -10.32 -2.56
N LYS A 20 -8.33 -9.66 -3.71
CA LYS A 20 -7.66 -10.01 -4.97
C LYS A 20 -6.13 -9.94 -4.88
N ILE A 21 -5.61 -8.99 -4.13
CA ILE A 21 -4.16 -8.73 -4.05
C ILE A 21 -3.49 -9.59 -2.97
N ILE A 22 -4.05 -9.66 -1.76
CA ILE A 22 -3.44 -10.36 -0.62
C ILE A 22 -3.61 -11.88 -0.72
N GLU A 23 -4.68 -12.39 -1.34
CA GLU A 23 -4.88 -13.84 -1.55
C GLU A 23 -4.02 -14.40 -2.69
N SER A 24 -3.39 -13.54 -3.48
CA SER A 24 -2.44 -13.98 -4.50
C SER A 24 -1.06 -14.29 -3.89
N ASN A 25 -0.23 -15.03 -4.61
CA ASN A 25 1.14 -15.30 -4.17
C ASN A 25 1.98 -14.01 -4.11
N ILE A 26 2.26 -13.50 -2.90
CA ILE A 26 2.99 -12.25 -2.70
C ILE A 26 4.50 -12.51 -2.73
N ILE A 27 5.18 -11.87 -3.68
CA ILE A 27 6.63 -11.91 -3.82
C ILE A 27 7.22 -10.57 -3.41
N LYS A 28 8.07 -10.56 -2.39
CA LYS A 28 8.87 -9.41 -1.99
C LYS A 28 10.02 -9.25 -2.98
N THR A 29 10.18 -8.06 -3.55
CA THR A 29 11.26 -7.81 -4.51
C THR A 29 12.56 -7.45 -3.80
N THR A 30 13.70 -7.54 -4.50
CA THR A 30 14.99 -7.05 -3.98
C THR A 30 14.88 -5.57 -3.56
N HIS A 31 14.21 -4.75 -4.38
CA HIS A 31 13.97 -3.35 -4.07
C HIS A 31 13.20 -3.16 -2.75
N PHE A 32 12.23 -4.03 -2.46
CA PHE A 32 11.52 -3.99 -1.18
C PHE A 32 12.48 -4.19 -0.01
N HIS A 33 13.34 -5.22 -0.05
CA HIS A 33 14.29 -5.52 1.02
C HIS A 33 15.30 -4.38 1.23
N GLU A 34 15.88 -3.84 0.16
CA GLU A 34 16.77 -2.67 0.23
C GLU A 34 16.06 -1.47 0.89
N ARG A 35 14.81 -1.21 0.49
CA ARG A 35 14.05 -0.06 0.97
C ARG A 35 13.66 -0.14 2.44
N ILE A 36 13.31 -1.33 2.94
CA ILE A 36 12.97 -1.48 4.37
C ILE A 36 14.20 -1.37 5.25
N LEU A 37 15.36 -1.86 4.78
CA LEU A 37 16.64 -1.73 5.50
C LEU A 37 17.04 -0.25 5.62
N ILE A 38 17.01 0.50 4.52
CA ILE A 38 17.35 1.94 4.50
C ILE A 38 16.42 2.76 5.42
N ARG A 39 15.15 2.33 5.57
CA ARG A 39 14.15 3.05 6.36
C ARG A 39 13.98 2.53 7.78
N ASP A 40 14.80 1.56 8.18
CA ASP A 40 14.72 0.91 9.49
C ASP A 40 13.29 0.41 9.81
N ILE A 41 12.66 -0.22 8.82
CA ILE A 41 11.33 -0.83 8.98
C ILE A 41 11.54 -2.31 9.24
N PRO A 42 11.19 -2.84 10.43
CA PRO A 42 11.37 -4.24 10.72
C PRO A 42 10.43 -5.07 9.84
N GLU A 43 10.98 -6.06 9.13
CA GLU A 43 10.20 -6.94 8.26
C GLU A 43 9.10 -7.69 9.03
N SER A 44 9.35 -7.98 10.31
CA SER A 44 8.37 -8.59 11.21
C SER A 44 7.10 -7.75 11.37
N LEU A 45 7.19 -6.41 11.36
CA LEU A 45 6.03 -5.53 11.38
C LEU A 45 5.19 -5.71 10.11
N ILE A 46 5.84 -5.80 8.97
CA ILE A 46 5.18 -5.98 7.67
C ILE A 46 4.47 -7.34 7.64
N ASN A 47 5.17 -8.41 8.01
CA ASN A 47 4.61 -9.77 8.04
C ASN A 47 3.42 -9.89 9.00
N LYS A 48 3.44 -9.18 10.15
CA LYS A 48 2.31 -9.16 11.10
C LYS A 48 1.13 -8.31 10.62
N THR A 49 1.38 -7.28 9.80
CA THR A 49 0.36 -6.32 9.36
C THR A 49 -0.32 -6.76 8.07
N LEU A 50 0.45 -7.30 7.13
CA LEU A 50 -0.03 -7.71 5.81
C LEU A 50 -1.27 -8.62 5.80
N PRO A 51 -1.42 -9.63 6.68
CA PRO A 51 -2.63 -10.47 6.67
C PRO A 51 -3.89 -9.76 7.21
N LYS A 52 -3.74 -8.61 7.89
CA LYS A 52 -4.82 -7.92 8.61
C LYS A 52 -5.53 -6.90 7.73
N ARG A 53 -6.52 -7.35 6.96
CA ARG A 53 -7.27 -6.52 6.00
C ARG A 53 -8.08 -5.42 6.68
N GLU A 54 -8.57 -5.68 7.89
CA GLU A 54 -9.34 -4.74 8.70
C GLU A 54 -8.56 -3.45 9.04
N LEU A 55 -7.22 -3.53 9.01
CA LEU A 55 -6.34 -2.39 9.21
C LEU A 55 -6.22 -1.51 7.97
N ILE A 56 -6.60 -2.00 6.78
CA ILE A 56 -6.55 -1.21 5.55
C ILE A 56 -7.67 -0.16 5.59
N LYS A 57 -7.30 1.12 5.55
CA LYS A 57 -8.25 2.24 5.57
C LYS A 57 -8.30 3.04 4.27
N LEU A 58 -7.33 2.81 3.40
CA LEU A 58 -7.21 3.52 2.13
C LEU A 58 -6.43 2.66 1.14
N ILE A 59 -6.86 2.66 -0.11
CA ILE A 59 -6.10 2.09 -1.23
C ILE A 59 -5.99 3.15 -2.32
N ASP A 60 -4.78 3.51 -2.73
CA ASP A 60 -4.56 4.33 -3.93
C ASP A 60 -4.18 3.43 -5.11
N LYS A 61 -4.97 3.46 -6.18
CA LYS A 61 -4.59 2.89 -7.47
C LYS A 61 -3.77 3.92 -8.22
N ARG A 62 -2.58 3.57 -8.67
CA ARG A 62 -1.64 4.47 -9.34
C ARG A 62 -1.01 3.82 -10.56
N GLN A 63 -0.55 4.64 -11.50
CA GLN A 63 0.33 4.19 -12.56
C GLN A 63 1.74 4.01 -11.99
N HIS A 64 2.35 2.84 -12.20
CA HIS A 64 3.74 2.57 -11.87
C HIS A 64 4.50 2.13 -13.11
N LYS A 65 5.27 3.04 -13.72
CA LYS A 65 5.88 2.82 -15.03
C LYS A 65 4.82 2.42 -16.07
N LYS A 66 4.87 1.18 -16.57
CA LYS A 66 3.91 0.62 -17.54
C LYS A 66 2.79 -0.22 -16.89
N ASP A 67 2.84 -0.41 -15.57
CA ASP A 67 1.93 -1.27 -14.82
C ASP A 67 0.99 -0.48 -13.90
N ILE A 68 -0.01 -1.18 -13.37
CA ILE A 68 -0.91 -0.65 -12.34
C ILE A 68 -0.41 -1.10 -10.96
N GLY A 69 -0.15 -0.13 -10.09
CA GLY A 69 0.20 -0.36 -8.69
C GLY A 69 -0.94 0.01 -7.74
N TYR A 70 -0.93 -0.60 -6.57
CA TYR A 70 -1.84 -0.30 -5.48
C TYR A 70 -1.07 -0.01 -4.19
N ASP A 71 -1.28 1.17 -3.63
CA ASP A 71 -0.73 1.56 -2.33
C ASP A 71 -1.78 1.28 -1.27
N PHE A 72 -1.52 0.32 -0.41
CA PHE A 72 -2.40 -0.04 0.71
C PHE A 72 -1.91 0.69 1.96
N TYR A 73 -2.80 1.42 2.61
CA TYR A 73 -2.51 2.13 3.85
C TYR A 73 -3.14 1.40 5.03
N TYR A 74 -2.27 0.73 5.79
CA TYR A 74 -2.61 0.05 7.02
C TYR A 74 -2.51 1.02 8.19
N TYR A 75 -3.60 1.14 8.94
CA TYR A 75 -3.66 1.91 10.16
C TYR A 75 -3.02 1.12 11.31
N LEU A 76 -1.88 1.60 11.82
CA LEU A 76 -1.21 0.98 12.96
C LEU A 76 -1.61 1.67 14.27
N SER A 77 -1.63 3.00 14.28
CA SER A 77 -2.04 3.81 15.42
C SER A 77 -2.44 5.22 14.99
N ASN A 78 -2.93 6.04 15.94
CA ASN A 78 -3.37 7.43 15.70
C ASN A 78 -2.38 8.30 14.93
N THR A 79 -1.08 8.00 15.02
CA THR A 79 -0.02 8.79 14.38
C THR A 79 0.83 7.98 13.41
N LYS A 80 0.60 6.67 13.26
CA LYS A 80 1.43 5.79 12.43
C LYS A 80 0.57 4.97 11.47
N ASN A 81 0.93 5.04 10.20
CA ASN A 81 0.39 4.21 9.14
C ASN A 81 1.52 3.48 8.44
N LEU A 82 1.26 2.25 8.00
CA LEU A 82 2.16 1.52 7.14
C LEU A 82 1.59 1.53 5.72
N LYS A 83 2.34 2.07 4.77
CA LYS A 83 2.00 2.00 3.36
C LYS A 83 2.76 0.86 2.70
N LEU A 84 2.06 -0.11 2.12
CA LEU A 84 2.63 -1.19 1.32
C LEU A 84 2.25 -0.99 -0.15
N CYS A 85 3.23 -1.08 -1.04
CA CYS A 85 3.03 -0.87 -2.48
C CYS A 85 3.04 -2.22 -3.20
N PHE A 86 1.93 -2.52 -3.88
CA PHE A 86 1.75 -3.78 -4.60
C PHE A 86 1.65 -3.55 -6.11
N ILE A 87 2.16 -4.49 -6.90
CA ILE A 87 1.88 -4.60 -8.34
C ILE A 87 1.32 -6.00 -8.59
N PRO A 88 0.00 -6.14 -8.80
CA PRO A 88 -0.58 -7.41 -9.19
C PRO A 88 -0.16 -7.76 -10.62
N SER A 89 0.18 -9.03 -10.82
CA SER A 89 0.44 -9.68 -12.11
C SER A 89 -0.49 -10.88 -12.25
N THR A 90 -0.42 -11.62 -13.35
CA THR A 90 -1.39 -12.67 -13.71
C THR A 90 -1.54 -13.73 -12.62
N ASN A 91 -0.42 -14.17 -12.01
CA ASN A 91 -0.40 -15.30 -11.05
C ASN A 91 0.23 -14.94 -9.70
N LYS A 92 0.68 -13.70 -9.52
CA LYS A 92 1.46 -13.28 -8.35
C LYS A 92 1.30 -11.79 -8.14
N THR A 93 1.49 -11.33 -6.92
CA THR A 93 1.57 -9.90 -6.61
C THR A 93 2.97 -9.58 -6.13
N LEU A 94 3.58 -8.55 -6.72
CA LEU A 94 4.87 -8.06 -6.26
C LEU A 94 4.66 -7.03 -5.16
N LEU A 95 5.24 -7.26 -3.99
CA LEU A 95 5.40 -6.22 -2.97
C LEU A 95 6.71 -5.50 -3.25
N ILE A 96 6.60 -4.26 -3.74
CA ILE A 96 7.75 -3.52 -4.24
C ILE A 96 8.33 -2.54 -3.22
N ASN A 97 7.55 -2.13 -2.23
CA ASN A 97 7.98 -1.08 -1.30
C ASN A 97 7.14 -1.08 -0.01
N ALA A 98 7.74 -0.60 1.07
CA ALA A 98 7.07 -0.30 2.33
C ALA A 98 7.55 1.03 2.91
N ILE A 99 6.62 1.81 3.45
CA ILE A 99 6.88 3.14 4.01
C ILE A 99 6.09 3.29 5.30
N LEU A 100 6.78 3.62 6.40
CA LEU A 100 6.14 4.03 7.64
C LEU A 100 5.84 5.54 7.57
N ILE A 101 4.56 5.88 7.64
CA ILE A 101 4.06 7.26 7.54
C ILE A 101 3.63 7.73 8.94
N ARG A 102 4.26 8.80 9.42
CA ARG A 102 3.95 9.42 10.73
C ARG A 102 2.90 10.53 10.62
N ARG A 103 1.71 10.22 10.09
CA ARG A 103 0.59 11.18 9.90
C ARG A 103 -0.74 10.45 10.03
N LYS A 104 -1.82 11.15 10.40
CA LYS A 104 -3.19 10.62 10.39
C LYS A 104 -3.60 10.23 8.97
N TRP A 105 -4.28 9.09 8.79
CA TRP A 105 -4.67 8.59 7.47
C TRP A 105 -5.71 9.48 6.79
N GLN A 106 -6.60 10.13 7.57
CA GLN A 106 -7.60 11.07 7.06
C GLN A 106 -6.96 12.23 6.27
N ASN A 107 -5.75 12.65 6.67
CA ASN A 107 -5.02 13.72 5.99
C ASN A 107 -4.46 13.29 4.63
N LEU A 108 -4.47 11.98 4.32
CA LEU A 108 -4.04 11.43 3.03
C LEU A 108 -5.18 11.40 1.99
N ILE A 109 -6.44 11.53 2.44
CA ILE A 109 -7.62 11.33 1.58
C ILE A 109 -7.78 12.44 0.53
N LYS A 110 -7.16 13.61 0.63
CA LYS A 110 -7.33 14.66 -0.40
C LYS A 110 -6.12 15.60 -0.51
N SER A 111 -5.13 15.22 -1.31
CA SER A 111 -4.10 16.16 -1.80
C SER A 111 -3.92 16.20 -3.34
N ILE A 112 -4.74 15.49 -4.13
CA ILE A 112 -4.57 15.44 -5.61
C ILE A 112 -5.25 16.61 -6.34
N LYS A 113 -6.04 17.46 -5.65
CA LYS A 113 -6.72 18.63 -6.24
C LYS A 113 -5.93 19.95 -6.17
N ARG A 114 -4.59 19.94 -6.11
CA ARG A 114 -3.81 21.18 -6.23
C ARG A 114 -2.60 21.03 -7.16
N ARG A 115 -2.85 21.37 -8.42
CA ARG A 115 -2.06 22.31 -9.23
C ARG A 115 -2.91 22.64 -10.47
N TYR A 116 -3.62 23.77 -10.37
CA TYR A 116 -4.03 24.55 -11.54
C TYR A 116 -2.78 25.06 -12.24
#